data_AF-A0A382RXB2-F1
#
_entry.id   AF-A0A382RXB2-F1
#
_cell.length_a   1.000
_cell.length_b   1.000
_cell.length_c   1.000
_cell.angle_alpha   90.00
_cell.angle_beta   90.00
_cell.angle_gamma   90.00
#
_symmetry.space_group_name_H-M   'P 1'
#
loop_
_entity.id
_entity.type
_entity.pdbx_description
1 polymer ?
#
loop_
_entity_poly.entity_id
_entity_poly.type
_entity_poly.pdbx_seq_one_letter_code
_entity_poly.pdbx_strand_id
1 'polypeptide(L)'
;MKVFIITPFPDVIHSFMQNSMIKKAQEHKIIDYKVLNLFDYADSPHCNIDDYPFGGGTGMVMKPEPIFRAFDEIKREFKSNLKNVIYPTPDGKVFNQH
;
A
#
# COMPACT_ATOMS: atom_id res chain seq x y z
N MET A 1 -2.60 -9.56 14.33
CA MET A 1 -3.06 -8.38 13.55
C MET A 1 -2.66 -8.60 12.10
N LYS A 2 -3.55 -8.33 11.12
CA LYS A 2 -3.23 -8.48 9.70
C LYS A 2 -3.19 -7.12 9.01
N VAL A 3 -2.12 -6.83 8.27
CA VAL A 3 -1.90 -5.53 7.62
C VAL A 3 -1.51 -5.75 6.16
N PHE A 4 -2.09 -4.96 5.25
CA PHE A 4 -1.67 -4.93 3.85
C PHE A 4 -1.14 -3.56 3.52
N ILE A 5 -0.06 -3.52 2.76
CA ILE A 5 0.61 -2.29 2.36
C ILE A 5 0.71 -2.30 0.85
N ILE A 6 0.08 -1.33 0.19
CA ILE A 6 0.23 -1.09 -1.25
C ILE A 6 1.34 -0.06 -1.41
N THR A 7 2.37 -0.38 -2.19
CA THR A 7 3.49 0.55 -2.44
C THR A 7 4.20 0.22 -3.76
N PRO A 8 4.73 1.22 -4.48
CA PRO A 8 5.67 0.98 -5.58
C PRO A 8 7.09 0.61 -5.10
N PHE A 9 7.37 0.69 -3.79
CA PHE A 9 8.70 0.44 -3.21
C PHE A 9 8.63 -0.66 -2.12
N PRO A 10 8.40 -1.93 -2.50
CA PRO A 10 8.23 -3.02 -1.54
C PRO A 10 9.47 -3.25 -0.67
N ASP A 11 10.67 -3.14 -1.23
CA ASP A 11 11.93 -3.42 -0.51
C ASP A 11 12.17 -2.48 0.67
N VAL A 12 11.74 -1.22 0.57
CA VAL A 12 11.83 -0.25 1.67
C VAL A 12 11.01 -0.74 2.87
N ILE A 13 9.79 -1.23 2.60
CA ILE A 13 8.91 -1.78 3.63
C ILE A 13 9.50 -3.06 4.20
N HIS A 14 9.91 -4.00 3.35
CA HIS A 14 10.51 -5.25 3.81
C HIS A 14 11.74 -5.00 4.69
N SER A 15 12.63 -4.11 4.27
CA SER A 15 13.79 -3.71 5.06
C SER A 15 13.37 -3.16 6.43
N PHE A 16 12.44 -2.21 6.47
CA PHE A 16 11.94 -1.65 7.73
C PHE A 16 11.34 -2.72 8.65
N MET A 17 10.54 -3.64 8.11
CA MET A 17 9.85 -4.66 8.91
C MET A 17 10.82 -5.71 9.49
N GLN A 18 11.99 -5.93 8.88
CA GLN A 18 13.01 -6.86 9.37
C GLN A 18 13.85 -6.32 10.54
N ASN A 19 13.49 -5.18 11.12
CA ASN A 19 14.26 -4.54 12.19
C ASN A 19 13.57 -4.58 13.55
N SER A 20 14.38 -4.74 14.60
CA SER A 20 14.02 -4.51 16.01
C SER A 20 12.71 -5.19 16.46
N MET A 21 11.80 -4.44 17.10
CA MET A 21 10.55 -4.93 17.69
C MET A 21 9.57 -5.49 16.67
N ILE A 22 9.57 -4.96 15.44
CA ILE A 22 8.64 -5.41 14.39
C ILE A 22 8.98 -6.84 13.97
N LYS A 23 10.27 -7.13 13.74
CA LYS A 23 10.73 -8.49 13.43
C LYS A 23 10.36 -9.48 14.54
N LYS A 24 10.61 -9.12 15.81
CA LYS A 24 10.20 -9.97 16.96
C LYS A 24 8.69 -10.20 16.98
N ALA A 25 7.89 -9.17 16.70
CA ALA A 25 6.44 -9.32 16.64
C ALA A 25 5.99 -10.29 15.53
N GLN A 26 6.70 -10.35 14.40
CA GLN A 26 6.45 -11.35 13.36
C GLN A 26 6.85 -12.76 13.81
N GLU A 27 8.04 -12.92 14.40
CA GLU A 27 8.54 -14.21 14.92
C GLU A 27 7.56 -14.80 15.96
N HIS A 28 6.98 -13.94 16.79
CA HIS A 28 5.93 -14.30 17.75
C HIS A 28 4.51 -14.34 17.16
N LYS A 29 4.33 -14.16 15.85
CA LYS A 29 3.04 -14.20 15.13
C LYS A 29 1.99 -13.20 15.66
N ILE A 30 2.44 -12.09 16.25
CA ILE A 30 1.58 -11.00 16.74
C ILE A 30 1.08 -10.16 15.56
N ILE A 31 1.94 -9.95 14.55
CA ILE A 31 1.63 -9.26 13.30
C ILE A 31 1.88 -10.18 12.10
N ASP A 32 0.94 -10.14 11.16
CA ASP A 32 1.02 -10.71 9.82
C ASP A 32 0.87 -9.56 8.84
N TYR A 33 1.82 -9.39 7.91
CA TYR A 33 1.74 -8.34 6.91
C TYR A 33 2.01 -8.87 5.50
N LYS A 34 1.37 -8.25 4.52
CA LYS A 34 1.60 -8.50 3.09
C LYS A 34 1.85 -7.17 2.39
N VAL A 35 2.91 -7.13 1.59
CA VAL A 35 3.24 -5.97 0.75
C VAL A 35 2.81 -6.29 -0.67
N LEU A 36 2.00 -5.44 -1.26
CA LEU A 36 1.58 -5.52 -2.66
C LEU A 36 2.36 -4.48 -3.45
N ASN A 37 3.19 -4.96 -4.39
CA ASN A 37 3.92 -4.10 -5.31
C ASN A 37 2.94 -3.53 -6.34
N LEU A 38 2.78 -2.21 -6.39
CA LEU A 38 1.77 -1.58 -7.23
C LEU A 38 2.01 -1.82 -8.74
N PHE A 39 3.27 -1.98 -9.16
CA PHE A 39 3.63 -2.27 -10.54
C PHE A 39 3.05 -3.60 -11.05
N ASP A 40 2.80 -4.58 -10.17
CA ASP A 40 2.23 -5.87 -10.53
C ASP A 40 0.76 -5.76 -10.96
N TYR A 41 0.12 -4.62 -10.67
CA TYR A 41 -1.28 -4.34 -10.97
C TYR A 41 -1.45 -3.36 -12.15
N ALA A 42 -0.34 -2.87 -12.71
CA ALA A 42 -0.34 -1.96 -13.84
C ALA A 42 -0.58 -2.68 -15.17
N ASP A 43 -0.99 -1.92 -16.19
CA ASP A 43 -1.21 -2.46 -17.54
C ASP A 43 0.11 -2.75 -18.24
N SER A 44 0.17 -3.90 -18.92
CA SER A 44 1.27 -4.22 -19.84
C SER A 44 1.20 -3.35 -21.10
N PRO A 45 2.33 -3.14 -21.81
CA PRO A 45 3.67 -3.68 -21.52
C PRO A 45 4.53 -2.77 -20.65
N HIS A 46 4.14 -1.52 -20.43
CA HIS A 46 4.98 -0.51 -19.80
C HIS A 46 4.83 -0.46 -18.27
N CYS A 47 3.79 -1.08 -17.72
CA CYS A 47 3.51 -1.15 -16.27
C CYS A 47 3.49 0.23 -15.59
N ASN A 48 2.99 1.27 -16.27
CA ASN A 48 2.87 2.62 -15.71
C ASN A 48 1.79 2.67 -14.62
N ILE A 49 2.14 3.27 -13.49
CA ILE A 49 1.26 3.43 -12.31
C ILE A 49 0.74 4.87 -12.14
N ASP A 50 1.15 5.78 -13.01
CA ASP A 50 0.80 7.19 -13.03
C ASP A 50 0.42 7.66 -14.44
N ASP A 51 -0.22 8.83 -14.50
CA ASP A 51 -0.63 9.50 -15.74
C ASP A 51 -0.63 11.02 -15.54
N TYR A 52 -0.76 11.76 -16.64
CA TYR A 52 -0.83 13.21 -16.61
C TYR A 52 -2.11 13.70 -15.90
N PRO A 53 -2.03 14.76 -15.08
CA PRO A 53 -3.20 15.38 -14.51
C PRO A 53 -4.11 15.96 -15.60
N PHE A 54 -5.42 15.74 -15.49
CA PHE A 54 -6.40 16.46 -16.29
C PHE A 54 -6.30 17.96 -16.01
N GLY A 55 -6.36 18.78 -17.07
CA GLY A 55 -6.16 20.23 -16.98
C GLY A 55 -4.70 20.69 -17.11
N GLY A 56 -3.76 19.75 -17.24
CA GLY A 56 -2.33 20.05 -17.38
C GLY A 56 -1.66 20.41 -16.06
N GLY A 57 -0.45 20.98 -16.13
CA GLY A 57 0.39 21.28 -14.97
C GLY A 57 1.65 20.41 -14.91
N THR A 58 2.44 20.59 -13.86
CA THR A 58 3.68 19.83 -13.66
C THR A 58 3.43 18.61 -12.78
N GLY A 59 4.12 17.51 -13.08
CA GLY A 59 4.05 16.27 -12.31
C GLY A 59 3.03 15.28 -12.85
N MET A 60 2.87 14.19 -12.12
CA MET A 60 2.05 13.04 -12.48
C MET A 60 1.06 12.73 -11.35
N VAL A 61 -0.05 12.08 -11.68
CA VAL A 61 -1.06 11.61 -10.73
C VAL A 61 -1.14 10.09 -10.81
N MET A 62 -1.28 9.42 -9.67
CA MET A 62 -1.43 7.97 -9.64
C MET A 62 -2.68 7.53 -10.43
N LYS A 63 -2.51 6.52 -11.28
CA LYS A 63 -3.62 5.88 -11.98
C LYS A 63 -4.54 5.18 -10.98
N PRO A 64 -5.87 5.26 -11.16
CA PRO A 64 -6.80 4.56 -10.29
C PRO A 64 -6.72 3.03 -10.49
N GLU A 65 -6.51 2.54 -11.71
CA GLU A 65 -6.65 1.12 -12.03
C GLU A 65 -5.69 0.21 -11.23
N PRO A 66 -4.38 0.48 -11.14
CA PRO A 66 -3.46 -0.36 -10.36
C PRO A 66 -3.82 -0.37 -8.87
N ILE A 67 -4.23 0.79 -8.33
CA ILE A 67 -4.60 0.94 -6.92
C ILE A 67 -5.85 0.09 -6.60
N PHE A 68 -6.90 0.21 -7.42
CA PHE A 68 -8.14 -0.53 -7.17
C PHE A 68 -8.00 -2.03 -7.44
N ARG A 69 -7.19 -2.44 -8.42
CA ARG A 69 -6.89 -3.87 -8.64
C ARG A 69 -6.18 -4.50 -7.42
N ALA A 70 -5.20 -3.79 -6.85
CA ALA A 70 -4.53 -4.23 -5.62
C ALA A 70 -5.52 -4.24 -4.44
N PHE A 71 -6.34 -3.21 -4.30
CA PHE A 71 -7.34 -3.11 -3.25
C PHE A 71 -8.40 -4.22 -3.31
N ASP A 72 -8.83 -4.61 -4.51
CA ASP A 72 -9.77 -5.71 -4.69
C ASP A 72 -9.20 -7.06 -4.25
N GLU A 73 -7.90 -7.30 -4.43
CA GLU A 73 -7.23 -8.46 -3.85
C GLU A 73 -7.31 -8.45 -2.32
N ILE A 74 -7.03 -7.30 -1.69
CA ILE A 74 -7.13 -7.13 -0.24
C ILE A 74 -8.55 -7.46 0.23
N LYS A 75 -9.58 -6.90 -0.43
CA LYS A 75 -10.98 -7.15 -0.06
C LYS A 75 -11.34 -8.63 -0.12
N ARG A 76 -10.89 -9.35 -1.15
CA ARG A 76 -11.08 -10.81 -1.26
C ARG A 76 -10.43 -11.55 -0.09
N GLU A 77 -9.22 -11.16 0.28
CA GLU A 77 -8.47 -11.82 1.35
C GLU A 77 -9.06 -11.55 2.75
N PHE A 78 -9.65 -10.37 2.97
CA PHE A 78 -10.34 -10.03 4.22
C PHE A 78 -11.79 -10.52 4.32
N LYS A 79 -12.38 -11.11 3.27
CA LYS A 79 -13.76 -11.64 3.24
C LYS A 79 -14.79 -10.71 3.89
N SER A 80 -14.75 -9.41 3.55
CA SER A 80 -15.64 -8.36 4.10
C SER A 80 -15.42 -7.95 5.57
N ASN A 81 -14.32 -8.37 6.21
CA ASN A 81 -13.92 -7.90 7.56
C ASN A 81 -12.78 -6.86 7.51
N LEU A 82 -12.69 -6.09 6.41
CA LEU A 82 -11.73 -5.00 6.30
C LEU A 82 -12.21 -3.83 7.16
N LYS A 83 -11.57 -3.61 8.32
CA LYS A 83 -12.00 -2.61 9.29
C LYS A 83 -11.53 -1.20 8.97
N ASN A 84 -10.28 -1.07 8.52
CA ASN A 84 -9.62 0.22 8.33
C ASN A 84 -8.88 0.23 6.99
N VAL A 85 -9.00 1.35 6.27
CA VAL A 85 -8.21 1.68 5.09
C VAL A 85 -7.57 3.04 5.38
N ILE A 86 -6.23 3.09 5.36
CA ILE A 86 -5.47 4.29 5.69
C ILE A 86 -4.73 4.70 4.43
N TYR A 87 -4.96 5.95 4.00
CA TYR A 87 -4.21 6.59 2.92
C TYR A 87 -3.34 7.70 3.54
N PRO A 88 -2.02 7.47 3.70
CA PRO A 88 -1.12 8.50 4.22
C PRO A 88 -1.03 9.65 3.23
N THR A 89 -1.44 10.85 3.66
CA THR A 89 -1.44 12.04 2.81
C THR A 89 -1.18 13.30 3.64
N PRO A 90 -0.50 14.33 3.10
CA PRO A 90 -0.15 15.54 3.85
C PRO A 90 -1.36 16.35 4.33
N ASP A 91 -2.49 16.26 3.64
CA ASP A 91 -3.76 16.89 3.98
C ASP A 91 -4.66 16.02 4.90
N GLY A 92 -4.12 14.89 5.36
CA GLY A 92 -4.80 13.97 6.26
C GLY A 92 -4.78 14.41 7.73
N LYS A 93 -5.47 13.65 8.59
CA LYS A 93 -5.40 13.86 10.04
C LYS A 93 -3.97 13.58 10.52
N VAL A 94 -3.36 14.56 11.20
CA VAL A 94 -2.01 14.41 11.80
C VAL A 94 -2.01 13.24 12.78
N PHE A 95 -1.15 12.26 12.49
CA PHE A 95 -0.93 11.14 13.39
C PHE A 95 -0.19 11.60 14.64
N ASN A 96 -0.75 11.27 15.80
CA ASN A 96 -0.16 11.54 17.10
C ASN A 96 -0.52 10.37 18.05
N GLN A 97 0.04 10.38 19.25
CA GLN A 97 -0.11 9.26 20.21
C GLN A 97 -1.54 9.13 20.77
N HIS A 98 -2.40 10.14 20.60
CA HIS A 98 -3.74 10.25 21.19
C HIS A 98 -4.87 10.11 20.16
#